data_AF-A0A529TXJ6-F1
#
_entry.id   AF-A0A529TXJ6-F1
#
_cell.length_a   1.000
_cell.length_b   1.000
_cell.length_c   1.000
_cell.angle_alpha   90.00
_cell.angle_beta   90.00
_cell.angle_gamma   90.00
#
_symmetry.space_group_name_H-M   'P 1'
#
loop_
_entity.id
_entity.type
_entity.pdbx_description
1 polymer ?
#
loop_
_entity_poly.entity_id
_entity_poly.type
_entity_poly.pdbx_seq_one_letter_code
_entity_poly.pdbx_strand_id
1 'polypeptide(L)'
;CEYSEDMLPVVTRQREADLALQKLFESVIALAANRGRLAPALSPELAARALLLLVNGSVLDWLRAPGELELTARTMPLVAGFLESISAPKAQPAADQARLALFLGV
;
A
#
# COMPACT_ATOMS: atom_id res chain seq x y z
N CYS A 1 -22.03 28.94 8.59
CA CYS A 1 -21.11 28.35 9.58
C CYS A 1 -19.78 29.01 9.34
N GLU A 2 -19.50 30.08 10.06
CA GLU A 2 -18.24 30.81 9.91
C GLU A 2 -17.15 29.89 10.47
N TYR A 3 -16.22 29.50 9.60
CA TYR A 3 -15.08 28.67 9.97
C TYR A 3 -14.17 29.57 10.82
N SER A 4 -14.48 29.68 12.11
CA SER A 4 -13.84 30.68 12.97
C SER A 4 -12.34 30.43 13.04
N GLU A 5 -11.58 31.51 13.15
CA GLU A 5 -10.12 31.49 13.26
C GLU A 5 -9.63 30.55 14.39
N ASP A 6 -10.50 30.22 15.34
CA ASP A 6 -10.28 29.27 16.44
C ASP A 6 -10.05 27.82 15.98
N MET A 7 -10.56 27.43 14.80
CA MET A 7 -10.40 26.07 14.27
C MET A 7 -9.10 25.89 13.46
N LEU A 8 -8.47 26.98 13.02
CA LEU A 8 -7.22 26.93 12.23
C LEU A 8 -6.11 26.09 12.90
N PRO A 9 -5.85 26.20 14.22
CA PRO A 9 -4.83 25.38 14.88
C PRO A 9 -5.15 23.87 14.86
N VAL A 10 -6.43 23.50 14.85
CA VAL A 10 -6.85 22.09 14.77
C VAL A 10 -6.59 21.56 13.37
N VAL A 11 -6.95 22.31 12.34
CA VAL A 11 -6.74 21.95 10.92
C VAL A 11 -5.25 21.83 10.61
N THR A 12 -4.43 22.74 11.11
CA THR A 12 -2.97 22.69 10.92
C THR A 12 -2.39 21.41 11.53
N ARG A 13 -2.74 21.07 12.78
CA ARG A 13 -2.29 19.84 13.42
C ARG A 13 -2.75 18.58 12.69
N GLN A 14 -3.99 18.59 12.18
CA GLN A 14 -4.49 17.48 11.37
C GLN A 14 -3.67 17.31 10.09
N ARG A 15 -3.42 18.40 9.37
CA ARG A 15 -2.62 18.38 8.14
C ARG A 15 -1.19 17.90 8.40
N GLU A 16 -0.59 18.30 9.50
CA GLU A 16 0.75 17.83 9.90
C GLU A 16 0.76 16.33 10.18
N ALA A 17 -0.27 15.81 10.88
CA ALA A 17 -0.42 14.39 11.13
C ALA A 17 -0.62 13.59 9.84
N ASP A 18 -1.45 14.10 8.92
CA ASP A 18 -1.68 13.47 7.60
C ASP A 18 -0.39 13.38 6.79
N LEU A 19 0.41 14.46 6.76
CA LEU A 19 1.71 14.50 6.10
C LEU A 19 2.72 13.55 6.76
N ALA A 20 2.73 13.47 8.10
CA ALA A 20 3.60 12.56 8.82
C ALA A 20 3.26 11.09 8.51
N LEU A 21 1.96 10.76 8.44
CA LEU A 21 1.49 9.43 8.08
C LEU A 21 1.86 9.07 6.63
N GLN A 22 1.68 10.01 5.69
CA GLN A 22 2.10 9.81 4.31
C GLN A 22 3.60 9.49 4.22
N LYS A 23 4.44 10.29 4.88
CA LYS A 23 5.90 10.07 4.90
C LYS A 23 6.29 8.71 5.49
N LEU A 24 5.55 8.23 6.50
CA LEU A 24 5.79 6.91 7.08
C LEU A 24 5.57 5.79 6.05
N PHE A 25 4.45 5.84 5.33
CA PHE A 25 4.16 4.86 4.27
C PHE A 25 5.20 4.92 3.15
N GLU A 26 5.56 6.11 2.69
CA GLU A 26 6.59 6.31 1.67
C GLU A 26 7.94 5.71 2.11
N SER A 27 8.35 5.95 3.35
CA SER A 27 9.61 5.45 3.90
C SER A 27 9.67 3.92 3.92
N VAL A 28 8.58 3.26 4.32
CA VAL A 28 8.51 1.79 4.40
C VAL A 28 8.49 1.17 3.00
N ILE A 29 7.74 1.75 2.05
CA ILE A 29 7.69 1.26 0.68
C ILE A 29 9.03 1.50 -0.04
N ALA A 30 9.68 2.66 0.17
CA ALA A 30 11.01 2.93 -0.35
C ALA A 30 12.04 1.93 0.16
N LEU A 31 11.98 1.53 1.43
CA LEU A 31 12.82 0.47 1.98
C LEU A 31 12.58 -0.89 1.28
N ALA A 32 11.34 -1.22 0.95
CA ALA A 32 11.01 -2.42 0.19
C ALA A 32 11.54 -2.35 -1.26
N ALA A 33 11.40 -1.20 -1.92
CA ALA A 33 11.93 -0.95 -3.25
C ALA A 33 13.46 -1.07 -3.29
N ASN A 34 14.17 -0.47 -2.32
CA ASN A 34 15.63 -0.57 -2.19
C ASN A 34 16.11 -2.01 -1.96
N ARG A 35 15.22 -2.90 -1.48
CA ARG A 35 15.48 -4.34 -1.31
C ARG A 35 15.03 -5.17 -2.52
N GLY A 36 14.65 -4.54 -3.63
CA GLY A 36 14.17 -5.20 -4.83
C GLY A 36 12.84 -5.94 -4.65
N ARG A 37 12.02 -5.54 -3.67
CA ARG A 37 10.73 -6.19 -3.37
C ARG A 37 9.53 -5.51 -4.01
N LEU A 38 9.71 -4.33 -4.61
CA LEU A 38 8.67 -3.60 -5.32
C LEU A 38 8.84 -3.82 -6.83
N ALA A 39 7.72 -3.99 -7.54
CA ALA A 39 7.73 -4.06 -8.99
C ALA A 39 8.34 -2.79 -9.60
N PRO A 40 9.24 -2.89 -10.60
CA PRO A 40 9.96 -1.72 -11.14
C PRO A 40 9.08 -0.65 -11.79
N ALA A 41 7.86 -1.04 -12.19
CA ALA A 41 6.92 -0.16 -12.88
C ALA A 41 6.19 0.82 -11.92
N LEU A 42 6.29 0.63 -10.60
CA LEU A 42 5.68 1.52 -9.62
C LEU A 42 6.73 2.36 -8.90
N SER A 43 6.48 3.67 -8.80
CA SER A 43 7.24 4.53 -7.90
C SER A 43 6.86 4.22 -6.44
N PRO A 44 7.82 4.26 -5.50
CA PRO A 44 7.53 4.07 -4.08
C PRO A 44 6.47 5.03 -3.53
N GLU A 45 6.49 6.29 -3.99
CA GLU A 45 5.55 7.33 -3.59
C GLU A 45 4.12 7.00 -4.01
N LEU A 46 3.94 6.53 -5.25
CA LEU A 46 2.62 6.16 -5.76
C LEU A 46 2.08 4.92 -5.02
N ALA A 47 2.93 3.91 -4.81
CA ALA A 47 2.56 2.70 -4.08
C ALA A 47 2.15 3.01 -2.63
N ALA A 48 2.91 3.85 -1.94
CA ALA A 48 2.62 4.29 -0.58
C ALA A 48 1.29 5.06 -0.50
N ARG A 49 1.07 6.00 -1.42
CA ARG A 49 -0.16 6.79 -1.47
C ARG A 49 -1.39 5.94 -1.77
N ALA A 50 -1.28 4.98 -2.69
CA ALA A 50 -2.36 4.06 -3.00
C ALA A 50 -2.73 3.18 -1.80
N LEU A 51 -1.74 2.66 -1.06
CA LEU A 51 -1.99 1.87 0.15
C LEU A 51 -2.68 2.70 1.24
N LEU A 52 -2.22 3.94 1.48
CA LEU A 52 -2.82 4.83 2.46
C LEU A 52 -4.29 5.13 2.12
N LEU A 53 -4.59 5.40 0.85
CA LEU A 53 -5.96 5.65 0.38
C LEU A 53 -6.85 4.41 0.53
N LEU A 54 -6.33 3.22 0.22
CA LEU A 54 -7.06 1.96 0.36
C LEU A 54 -7.45 1.70 1.82
N VAL A 55 -6.50 1.86 2.75
CA VAL A 55 -6.75 1.65 4.19
C VAL A 55 -7.72 2.71 4.73
N ASN A 56 -7.45 3.99 4.48
CA ASN A 56 -8.30 5.07 4.97
C ASN A 56 -9.71 5.03 4.37
N GLY A 57 -9.83 4.73 3.07
CA GLY A 57 -11.12 4.56 2.40
C GLY A 57 -11.92 3.40 2.99
N SER A 58 -11.26 2.28 3.28
CA SER A 58 -11.91 1.13 3.92
C SER A 58 -12.41 1.45 5.33
N VAL A 59 -11.62 2.17 6.13
CA VAL A 59 -12.03 2.61 7.48
C VAL A 59 -13.17 3.61 7.38
N LEU A 60 -13.13 4.54 6.44
CA LEU A 60 -14.18 5.54 6.23
C LEU A 60 -15.50 4.86 5.83
N ASP A 61 -15.46 3.89 4.93
CA ASP A 61 -16.64 3.14 4.52
C ASP A 61 -17.23 2.32 5.68
N TRP A 62 -16.38 1.72 6.52
CA TRP A 62 -16.82 1.06 7.74
C TRP A 62 -17.48 2.03 8.73
N LEU A 63 -16.88 3.21 8.95
CA LEU A 63 -17.44 4.23 9.85
C LEU A 63 -18.81 4.76 9.38
N ARG A 64 -19.07 4.74 8.06
CA ARG A 64 -20.35 5.17 7.49
C ARG A 64 -21.48 4.18 7.74
N ALA A 65 -21.19 2.88 7.82
CA ALA A 65 -22.18 1.83 8.07
C ALA A 65 -21.61 0.74 9.00
N PRO A 66 -21.42 1.04 10.31
CA PRO A 66 -20.89 0.06 11.25
C PRO A 66 -21.85 -1.13 11.39
N GLY A 67 -21.34 -2.34 11.22
CA GLY A 67 -22.12 -3.59 11.36
C GLY A 67 -22.67 -4.16 10.04
N GLU A 68 -22.69 -3.38 8.95
CA GLU A 68 -22.97 -3.90 7.60
C GLU A 68 -21.70 -4.39 6.88
N LEU A 69 -20.55 -3.85 7.32
CA LEU A 69 -19.24 -4.13 6.76
C LEU A 69 -18.35 -4.70 7.85
N GLU A 70 -17.90 -5.94 7.68
CA GLU A 70 -16.81 -6.50 8.49
C GLU A 70 -15.49 -5.90 8.01
N LEU A 71 -14.95 -4.94 8.77
CA LEU A 71 -13.75 -4.18 8.40
C LEU A 71 -12.58 -5.11 8.08
N THR A 72 -12.21 -5.98 9.02
CA THR A 72 -11.05 -6.87 8.83
C THR A 72 -11.26 -7.86 7.68
N ALA A 73 -12.44 -8.47 7.59
CA ALA A 73 -12.73 -9.49 6.59
C ALA A 73 -12.73 -8.94 5.16
N ARG A 74 -13.05 -7.65 4.96
CA ARG A 74 -13.04 -7.00 3.64
C ARG A 74 -11.74 -6.28 3.33
N THR A 75 -11.16 -5.58 4.29
CA THR A 75 -9.98 -4.74 4.07
C THR A 75 -8.70 -5.56 3.96
N MET A 76 -8.52 -6.61 4.77
CA MET A 76 -7.28 -7.38 4.74
C MET A 76 -7.03 -8.07 3.40
N PRO A 77 -8.03 -8.68 2.73
CA PRO A 77 -7.85 -9.19 1.37
C PRO A 77 -7.49 -8.10 0.35
N LEU A 78 -8.06 -6.90 0.45
CA LEU A 78 -7.74 -5.77 -0.44
C LEU A 78 -6.29 -5.30 -0.24
N VAL A 79 -5.86 -5.17 1.01
CA VAL A 79 -4.47 -4.83 1.35
C VAL A 79 -3.52 -5.90 0.83
N ALA A 80 -3.82 -7.18 1.07
CA ALA A 80 -2.98 -8.30 0.63
C ALA A 80 -2.87 -8.34 -0.91
N GLY A 81 -3.99 -8.27 -1.62
CA GLY A 81 -4.01 -8.28 -3.08
C GLY A 81 -3.30 -7.06 -3.69
N PHE A 82 -3.46 -5.89 -3.09
CA PHE A 82 -2.70 -4.70 -3.51
C PHE A 82 -1.20 -4.93 -3.33
N LEU A 83 -0.75 -5.35 -2.14
CA LEU A 83 0.66 -5.61 -1.85
C LEU A 83 1.24 -6.69 -2.78
N GLU A 84 0.48 -7.74 -3.09
CA GLU A 84 0.86 -8.78 -4.05
C GLU A 84 1.03 -8.19 -5.46
N SER A 85 0.08 -7.37 -5.92
CA SER A 85 0.14 -6.76 -7.26
C SER A 85 1.31 -5.79 -7.46
N ILE A 86 1.78 -5.14 -6.39
CA ILE A 86 2.94 -4.25 -6.44
C ILE A 86 4.26 -4.94 -6.08
N SER A 87 4.21 -6.22 -5.67
CA SER A 87 5.41 -6.97 -5.31
C SER A 87 6.24 -7.29 -6.56
N ALA A 88 7.56 -7.29 -6.40
CA ALA A 88 8.45 -7.77 -7.44
C ALA A 88 8.14 -9.25 -7.77
N PRO A 89 8.26 -9.68 -9.04
CA PRO A 89 8.09 -11.08 -9.39
C PRO A 89 8.99 -11.93 -8.50
N LYS A 90 8.42 -12.97 -7.89
CA LYS A 90 9.21 -13.96 -7.19
C LYS A 90 10.20 -14.51 -8.21
N ALA A 91 11.50 -14.33 -7.98
CA ALA A 91 12.51 -14.89 -8.87
C ALA A 91 12.23 -16.38 -8.99
N GLN A 92 11.75 -16.81 -10.16
CA GLN A 92 11.58 -18.23 -10.47
C GLN A 92 12.98 -18.83 -10.27
N PRO A 93 13.18 -19.78 -9.35
CA PRO A 93 14.50 -20.37 -9.19
C PRO A 93 14.92 -20.94 -10.55
N ALA A 94 16.14 -20.63 -10.98
CA ALA A 94 16.75 -21.04 -12.25
C ALA A 94 16.69 -22.56 -12.54
N ALA A 95 16.22 -23.35 -11.58
CA ALA A 95 15.90 -24.77 -11.71
C ALA A 95 14.89 -25.09 -12.81
N ASP A 96 13.97 -24.19 -13.17
CA ASP A 96 13.00 -24.44 -14.26
C ASP A 96 13.65 -24.30 -15.66
N GLN A 97 14.56 -23.34 -15.83
CA GLN A 97 15.35 -23.18 -17.06
C GLN A 97 16.37 -24.32 -17.25
N ALA A 98 17.00 -24.78 -16.16
CA ALA A 98 17.91 -25.92 -16.20
C ALA A 98 17.17 -27.24 -16.52
N ARG A 99 15.93 -27.42 -16.05
CA ARG A 99 15.09 -28.59 -16.39
C ARG A 99 14.66 -28.59 -17.85
N LEU A 100 14.31 -27.43 -18.42
CA LEU A 100 14.01 -27.31 -19.85
C LEU A 100 15.24 -27.55 -20.73
N ALA A 101 16.43 -27.07 -20.32
CA ALA A 101 17.68 -27.36 -21.03
C ALA A 101 18.03 -28.87 -21.02
N LEU A 102 17.88 -29.54 -19.87
CA LEU A 102 18.09 -31.00 -19.75
C LEU A 102 17.06 -31.83 -20.52
N PHE A 103 15.80 -31.39 -20.61
CA PHE A 103 14.75 -32.09 -21.38
C PHE A 103 14.87 -31.87 -22.90
N LEU A 104 15.52 -30.79 -23.35
CA LEU A 104 15.70 -30.47 -24.77
C LEU A 104 17.06 -30.90 -25.34
N GLY A 105 17.95 -31.48 -24.52
CA GLY A 105 19.19 -32.10 -25.00
C GLY A 105 20.17 -31.14 -25.68
N VAL A 106 20.26 -29.89 -25.19
CA VAL A 106 21.33 -28.94 -25.54
C VAL A 106 22.30 -28.81 -24.39
#